data_AF-A0A2E1RAW9-F1
#
_entry.id   AF-A0A2E1RAW9-F1
#
_cell.length_a   1.000
_cell.length_b   1.000
_cell.length_c   1.000
_cell.angle_alpha   90.00
_cell.angle_beta   90.00
_cell.angle_gamma   90.00
#
_symmetry.space_group_name_H-M   'P 1'
#
loop_
_entity.id
_entity.type
_entity.pdbx_description
1 polymer ?
#
loop_
_entity_poly.entity_id
_entity_poly.type
_entity_poly.pdbx_seq_one_letter_code
_entity_poly.pdbx_strand_id
1 'polypeptide(L)' 'MKDDYLKLVEEHSQDEKINLFEKVLTMSKRAKSLYSLEESSRSSLKHKPTFQAILENNEGRLLIKNNTSKDLAEESSE' A
#
# COMPACT_ATOMS: atom_id res chain seq x y z
N MET A 1 -1.99 2.19 -24.82
CA MET A 1 -2.79 1.83 -23.63
C MET A 1 -2.54 0.41 -23.13
N LYS A 2 -1.63 -0.40 -23.70
CA LYS A 2 -1.52 -1.85 -23.42
C LYS A 2 -0.51 -2.26 -22.33
N ASP A 3 0.29 -1.32 -21.85
CA ASP A 3 1.47 -1.65 -21.03
C ASP A 3 1.27 -1.36 -19.54
N ASP A 4 0.30 -0.51 -19.15
CA ASP A 4 0.08 -0.13 -17.74
C ASP A 4 -0.53 -1.27 -16.91
N TYR A 5 -1.29 -2.19 -17.52
CA TYR A 5 -1.87 -3.32 -16.81
C TYR A 5 -0.86 -4.43 -16.50
N LEU A 6 0.30 -4.48 -17.17
CA LEU A 6 1.33 -5.47 -16.85
C LEU A 6 2.03 -5.15 -15.51
N LYS A 7 2.13 -3.86 -15.14
CA LYS A 7 2.60 -3.43 -13.79
C LYS A 7 1.63 -3.82 -12.67
N LEU A 8 0.44 -4.29 -13.05
CA LEU A 8 -0.66 -4.61 -12.15
C LEU A 8 -0.62 -6.04 -11.64
N VAL A 9 -0.04 -6.93 -12.44
CA VAL A 9 0.11 -8.34 -12.08
C VAL A 9 1.50 -8.49 -11.51
N GLU A 10 1.62 -8.40 -10.18
CA GLU A 10 2.79 -8.95 -9.53
C GLU A 10 2.72 -10.47 -9.71
N GLU A 11 3.60 -11.02 -10.55
CA GLU A 11 3.72 -12.47 -10.68
C GLU A 11 4.08 -13.04 -9.31
N HIS A 12 3.23 -13.94 -8.80
CA HIS A 12 3.51 -14.61 -7.55
C HIS A 12 4.69 -15.56 -7.75
N SER A 13 5.89 -15.12 -7.40
CA SER A 13 7.01 -16.01 -7.15
C SER A 13 6.90 -16.54 -5.73
N GLN A 14 6.87 -17.86 -5.55
CA GLN A 14 7.07 -18.49 -4.25
C GLN A 14 8.53 -18.28 -3.81
N ASP A 15 8.84 -17.07 -3.35
CA ASP A 15 10.05 -16.78 -2.60
C ASP A 15 9.68 -16.89 -1.11
N GLU A 16 10.32 -17.83 -0.40
CA GLU A 16 10.11 -18.04 1.04
C GLU A 16 10.36 -16.75 1.86
N LYS A 17 11.05 -15.76 1.29
CA LYS A 17 11.31 -14.46 1.94
C LYS A 17 10.16 -13.46 1.83
N ILE A 18 9.12 -13.75 1.03
CA ILE A 18 8.03 -12.81 0.77
C ILE A 18 6.77 -13.21 1.55
N ASN A 19 6.43 -12.43 2.58
CA ASN A 19 5.20 -12.62 3.33
C ASN A 19 4.03 -11.85 2.69
N LEU A 20 3.04 -12.59 2.14
CA LEU A 20 1.87 -11.99 1.51
C LEU A 20 0.97 -11.21 2.49
N PHE A 21 0.86 -11.67 3.74
CA PHE A 21 0.07 -10.98 4.76
C PHE A 21 0.70 -9.64 5.14
N GLU A 22 2.02 -9.58 5.25
CA GLU A 22 2.75 -8.32 5.48
C GLU A 22 2.59 -7.35 4.31
N LYS A 23 2.60 -7.85 3.08
CA LYS A 23 2.30 -7.04 1.89
C LYS A 23 0.89 -6.45 1.95
N VAL A 24 -0.12 -7.29 2.24
CA VAL A 24 -1.52 -6.84 2.37
C VAL A 24 -1.67 -5.79 3.49
N LEU A 25 -1.00 -6.01 4.63
CA LEU A 25 -1.03 -5.06 5.76
C LEU A 25 -0.40 -3.71 5.38
N THR A 26 0.77 -3.74 4.74
CA THR A 26 1.47 -2.55 4.26
C THR A 26 0.63 -1.75 3.27
N MET A 27 0.05 -2.42 2.28
CA MET A 27 -0.82 -1.77 1.29
C MET A 27 -2.09 -1.20 1.94
N SER A 28 -2.66 -1.90 2.91
CA SER A 28 -3.86 -1.45 3.64
C SER A 28 -3.57 -0.21 4.50
N LYS A 29 -2.45 -0.19 5.23
CA LYS A 29 -2.00 1.00 5.99
C LYS A 29 -1.78 2.20 5.08
N ARG A 30 -1.13 1.98 3.93
CA ARG A 30 -0.91 3.03 2.94
C ARG A 30 -2.22 3.54 2.34
N ALA A 31 -3.14 2.65 1.98
CA ALA A 31 -4.45 3.00 1.47
C ALA A 31 -5.24 3.81 2.51
N LYS A 32 -5.25 3.40 3.79
CA LYS A 32 -5.88 4.15 4.89
C LYS A 32 -5.32 5.57 4.97
N SER A 33 -4.00 5.73 4.95
CA SER A 33 -3.34 7.04 4.91
C SER A 33 -3.79 7.90 3.72
N LEU A 34 -3.91 7.31 2.53
CA LEU A 34 -4.41 8.00 1.35
C LEU A 34 -5.91 8.38 1.47
N TYR A 35 -6.73 7.56 2.12
CA TYR A 35 -8.12 7.89 2.41
C TYR A 35 -8.26 9.03 3.42
N SER A 36 -7.32 9.17 4.36
CA SER A 36 -7.30 10.25 5.35
C SER A 36 -6.84 11.61 4.80
N LEU A 37 -6.34 11.67 3.56
CA LEU A 37 -5.99 12.94 2.92
C LEU A 37 -7.24 13.78 2.63
N GLU A 38 -7.06 15.11 2.61
CA GLU A 38 -8.11 16.03 2.18
C GLU A 38 -8.55 15.75 0.73
N GLU A 39 -9.80 16.07 0.42
CA GLU A 39 -10.42 15.75 -0.88
C GLU A 39 -9.70 16.41 -2.07
N SER A 40 -9.16 17.60 -1.88
CA SER A 40 -8.28 18.30 -2.83
C SER A 40 -7.02 17.49 -3.16
N SER A 41 -6.37 16.93 -2.14
CA SER A 41 -5.18 16.09 -2.29
C SER A 41 -5.53 14.72 -2.86
N ARG A 42 -6.67 14.15 -2.49
CA ARG A 42 -7.15 12.86 -3.02
C ARG A 42 -7.53 12.93 -4.50
N SER A 43 -8.15 14.03 -4.92
CA SER A 43 -8.53 14.23 -6.33
C SER A 43 -7.32 14.38 -7.27
N SER A 44 -6.15 14.73 -6.73
CA SER A 44 -4.89 14.74 -7.50
C SER A 44 -4.34 13.35 -7.82
N LEU A 45 -4.85 12.30 -7.16
CA LEU A 45 -4.42 10.92 -7.42
C LEU A 45 -5.02 10.38 -8.72
N LYS A 46 -4.19 9.75 -9.54
CA LYS A 46 -4.60 9.13 -10.82
C LYS A 46 -5.58 7.97 -10.64
N HIS A 47 -5.59 7.32 -9.47
CA HIS A 47 -6.36 6.12 -9.19
C HIS A 47 -6.98 6.14 -7.79
N LYS A 48 -7.91 5.20 -7.54
CA LYS A 48 -8.48 4.98 -6.20
C LYS A 48 -7.36 4.66 -5.19
N PRO A 49 -7.45 5.12 -3.93
CA PRO A 49 -6.38 4.97 -2.94
C PRO A 49 -5.83 3.54 -2.77
N THR A 50 -6.71 2.53 -2.73
CA THR A 50 -6.31 1.12 -2.62
C THR A 50 -5.46 0.67 -3.82
N PHE A 51 -5.84 1.10 -5.02
CA PHE A 51 -5.13 0.78 -6.25
C PHE A 51 -3.78 1.50 -6.34
N GLN A 52 -3.76 2.77 -5.93
CA GLN A 52 -2.53 3.56 -5.84
C GLN A 52 -1.51 2.92 -4.89
N ALA A 53 -1.96 2.41 -3.74
CA ALA A 53 -1.11 1.70 -2.79
C ALA A 53 -0.51 0.40 -3.36
N ILE A 54 -1.28 -0.36 -4.15
CA ILE A 54 -0.79 -1.56 -4.84
C ILE A 54 0.30 -1.19 -5.85
N LEU A 55 0.09 -0.17 -6.67
CA LEU A 55 1.10 0.30 -7.64
C LEU A 55 2.38 0.77 -6.93
N GLU A 56 2.25 1.52 -5.84
CA GLU A 56 3.40 1.95 -5.04
C GLU A 56 4.17 0.76 -4.45
N ASN A 57 3.47 -0.29 -4.02
CA ASN A 57 4.08 -1.53 -3.54
C ASN A 57 4.85 -2.25 -4.65
N ASN A 58 4.21 -2.47 -5.80
CA ASN A 58 4.80 -3.18 -6.94
C ASN A 58 6.03 -2.45 -7.51
N GLU A 59 6.05 -1.12 -7.42
CA GLU A 59 7.20 -0.30 -7.82
C GLU A 59 8.32 -0.24 -6.76
N GLY A 60 8.19 -0.97 -5.64
CA GLY A 60 9.18 -0.99 -4.55
C GLY A 60 9.28 0.32 -3.77
N ARG A 61 8.29 1.22 -3.91
CA ARG A 61 8.27 2.53 -3.23
C ARG A 61 7.78 2.45 -1.79
N LEU A 62 7.12 1.35 -1.41
CA LEU A 62 6.72 1.09 -0.03
C LEU A 62 7.80 0.28 0.68
N LEU A 63 8.61 0.96 1.49
CA LEU A 63 9.52 0.30 2.42
C LEU A 63 8.73 -0.12 3.66
N ILE A 64 8.69 -1.44 3.93
CA ILE A 64 8.18 -1.98 5.18
C ILE A 64 9.13 -1.54 6.29
N LYS A 65 8.82 -0.44 6.95
CA LYS A 65 9.48 -0.10 8.21
C LYS A 65 8.87 -0.99 9.27
N ASN A 66 9.66 -1.94 9.79
CA ASN A 66 9.33 -2.72 10.98
C ASN A 66 9.31 -1.78 12.20
N ASN A 67 8.32 -0.90 12.29
CA ASN A 67 8.09 -0.05 13.45
C ASN A 67 7.42 -0.89 14.53
N THR A 68 8.17 -1.76 15.18
CA THR A 68 7.81 -2.30 16.49
C THR A 68 7.74 -1.14 17.47
N SER A 69 6.55 -0.57 17.70
CA SER A 69 6.10 0.10 18.95
C SER A 69 5.10 1.25 18.76
N LYS A 70 5.01 1.89 17.59
CA LYS A 70 4.16 3.11 17.44
C LYS A 70 2.73 2.88 16.95
N ASP A 71 2.48 1.87 16.12
CA ASP A 71 1.16 1.66 15.52
C ASP A 71 0.11 1.07 16.51
N LEU A 72 0.54 0.47 17.62
CA LEU A 72 -0.37 -0.07 18.65
C LEU A 72 -0.99 1.03 19.53
N ALA A 73 -0.39 2.22 19.58
CA ALA A 73 -0.84 3.29 20.45
C ALA A 73 -2.03 4.09 19.85
N GLU A 74 -2.18 4.11 18.53
CA GLU A 74 -3.25 4.88 17.86
C GLU A 74 -4.55 4.09 17.64
N GLU A 75 -4.57 2.77 17.82
CA GLU A 75 -5.82 1.99 17.81
C GLU A 75 -6.48 1.83 19.19
N SER A 76 -5.83 2.28 20.28
CA SER A 76 -6.38 2.15 21.65
C SER A 76 -7.10 3.42 22.14
N SER A 77 -7.32 4.40 21.27
CA SER A 77 -7.97 5.68 21.61
C SER A 77 -9.23 5.89 20.77
N GLU A 78 -10.24 5.05 20.98
CA GLU A 78 -11.65 5.33 20.69
C GLU A 78 -12.50 5.00 21.93
#